data_AF-A0AA96P7X0-F1
#
_entry.id   AF-A0AA96P7X0-F1
#
_cell.length_a   1.000
_cell.length_b   1.000
_cell.length_c   1.000
_cell.angle_alpha   90.00
_cell.angle_beta   90.00
_cell.angle_gamma   90.00
#
_symmetry.space_group_name_H-M   'P 1'
#
loop_
_entity.id
_entity.type
_entity.pdbx_description
1 polymer ?
#
loop_
_entity_poly.entity_id
_entity_poly.type
_entity_poly.pdbx_seq_one_letter_code
_entity_poly.pdbx_strand_id
1 'polypeptide(L)'
;MERRLLQIALAIVGLVAILFGLTGVLFGTSLSGVRLGVTMEGYVRFIKGVLVAVGLIYWSAIPQIEKRFERISIVTFILVFGAAARLLALLSHGFPTVGLLISLIGELVVVPMIWLWLRHLVRRGAVA
;
A
#
# COMPACT_ATOMS: atom_id res chain seq x y z
N MET A 1 20.64 -6.51 13.17
CA MET A 1 19.69 -5.39 13.41
C MET A 1 18.79 -5.10 12.19
N GLU A 2 19.28 -5.26 10.95
CA GLU A 2 18.52 -4.97 9.72
C GLU A 2 17.12 -5.62 9.65
N ARG A 3 16.99 -6.88 10.09
CA ARG A 3 15.70 -7.58 10.15
C ARG A 3 14.63 -6.82 10.95
N ARG A 4 14.99 -6.28 12.12
CA ARG A 4 14.04 -5.54 12.98
C ARG A 4 13.64 -4.20 12.35
N LEU A 5 14.57 -3.52 11.70
CA LEU A 5 14.28 -2.27 10.97
C LEU A 5 13.29 -2.51 9.82
N LEU A 6 13.48 -3.58 9.05
CA LEU A 6 12.54 -4.00 8.00
C LEU A 6 11.16 -4.35 8.55
N GLN A 7 11.10 -5.06 9.68
CA GLN A 7 9.83 -5.36 10.35
C GLN A 7 9.09 -4.09 10.78
N ILE A 8 9.80 -3.12 11.36
CA ILE A 8 9.22 -1.83 11.77
C ILE A 8 8.75 -1.05 10.55
N ALA A 9 9.55 -0.96 9.49
CA ALA A 9 9.17 -0.28 8.25
C ALA A 9 7.90 -0.89 7.63
N LEU A 10 7.83 -2.22 7.55
CA LEU A 10 6.66 -2.93 7.05
C LEU A 10 5.44 -2.76 7.97
N ALA A 11 5.65 -2.70 9.28
CA ALA A 11 4.59 -2.40 10.25
C ALA A 11 3.99 -1.01 10.04
N ILE A 12 4.84 0.00 9.84
CA ILE A 12 4.42 1.38 9.58
C ILE A 12 3.66 1.46 8.25
N VAL A 13 4.19 0.88 7.17
CA VAL A 13 3.52 0.89 5.87
C VAL A 13 2.19 0.15 5.90
N GLY A 14 2.14 -1.02 6.54
CA GLY A 14 0.90 -1.77 6.74
C GLY A 14 -0.13 -0.98 7.54
N LEU A 15 0.31 -0.31 8.61
CA LEU A 15 -0.56 0.54 9.43
C LEU A 15 -1.11 1.74 8.64
N VAL A 16 -0.26 2.42 7.87
CA VAL A 16 -0.68 3.52 6.98
C VAL A 16 -1.71 3.03 5.98
N ALA A 17 -1.48 1.88 5.32
CA ALA A 17 -2.44 1.30 4.39
C ALA A 17 -3.80 0.97 5.05
N ILE A 18 -3.78 0.40 6.26
CA ILE A 18 -4.99 0.11 7.04
C ILE A 18 -5.74 1.39 7.37
N LEU A 19 -5.05 2.41 7.90
CA LEU A 19 -5.69 3.66 8.30
C LEU A 19 -6.28 4.40 7.09
N PHE A 20 -5.51 4.57 6.02
CA PHE A 20 -5.99 5.19 4.78
C PHE A 20 -7.14 4.41 4.14
N GLY A 21 -7.06 3.08 4.15
CA GLY A 21 -8.13 2.21 3.68
C GLY A 21 -9.40 2.37 4.51
N LEU A 22 -9.30 2.30 5.84
CA LEU A 22 -10.43 2.45 6.75
C LEU A 22 -11.12 3.80 6.62
N THR A 23 -10.34 4.89 6.53
CA THR A 23 -10.93 6.22 6.27
C THR A 23 -11.70 6.25 4.97
N GLY A 24 -11.21 5.60 3.91
CA GLY A 24 -11.91 5.54 2.63
C GLY A 24 -13.13 4.62 2.63
N VAL A 25 -13.14 3.56 3.44
CA VAL A 25 -14.31 2.66 3.59
C VAL A 25 -15.42 3.34 4.40
N LEU A 26 -15.06 4.00 5.50
CA LEU A 26 -16.02 4.61 6.43
C LEU A 26 -16.58 5.92 5.87
N PHE A 27 -15.70 6.81 5.38
CA PHE A 27 -16.09 8.14 4.93
C PHE A 27 -16.31 8.23 3.41
N GLY A 28 -15.93 7.21 2.62
CA GLY A 28 -16.16 7.21 1.18
C GLY A 28 -15.52 8.42 0.50
N THR A 29 -16.29 9.11 -0.35
CA THR A 29 -15.85 10.35 -1.02
C THR A 29 -16.18 11.63 -0.26
N SER A 30 -16.83 11.53 0.91
CA SER A 30 -17.22 12.70 1.70
C SER A 30 -16.04 13.56 2.17
N LEU A 31 -14.89 12.94 2.46
CA LEU A 31 -13.65 13.65 2.81
C LEU A 31 -13.06 14.45 1.64
N SER A 32 -13.38 14.07 0.40
CA SER A 32 -12.98 14.80 -0.80
C SER A 32 -13.93 15.95 -1.13
N GLY A 33 -15.00 16.14 -0.35
CA GLY A 33 -16.06 17.14 -0.64
C GLY A 33 -16.92 16.80 -1.86
N VAL A 34 -16.75 15.61 -2.44
CA VAL A 34 -17.49 15.13 -3.61
C VAL A 34 -18.58 14.18 -3.15
N ARG A 35 -19.79 14.33 -3.70
CA ARG A 35 -20.87 13.36 -3.53
C ARG A 35 -21.06 12.60 -4.82
N LEU A 36 -20.73 11.31 -4.80
CA LEU A 36 -20.98 10.43 -5.92
C LEU A 36 -22.29 9.66 -5.74
N GLY A 37 -22.85 9.14 -6.83
CA GLY A 37 -23.95 8.19 -6.77
C GLY A 37 -23.54 6.89 -6.07
N VAL A 38 -24.52 6.15 -5.55
CA VAL A 38 -24.33 4.91 -4.76
C VAL A 38 -23.40 3.91 -5.45
N THR A 39 -23.52 3.76 -6.77
CA THR A 39 -22.68 2.86 -7.57
C THR A 39 -21.19 3.22 -7.46
N MET A 40 -20.83 4.50 -7.62
CA MET A 40 -19.43 4.92 -7.57
C MET A 40 -18.89 5.02 -6.15
N GLU A 41 -19.72 5.38 -5.17
CA GLU A 41 -19.40 5.23 -3.74
C GLU A 41 -19.02 3.78 -3.41
N GLY A 42 -19.78 2.81 -3.94
CA GLY A 42 -19.50 1.38 -3.80
C GLY A 42 -18.11 0.98 -4.33
N TYR A 43 -17.75 1.44 -5.54
CA TYR A 43 -16.42 1.18 -6.12
C TYR A 43 -15.29 1.78 -5.27
N VAL A 44 -15.45 3.02 -4.79
CA VAL A 44 -14.44 3.67 -3.95
C VAL A 44 -14.25 2.89 -2.65
N ARG A 45 -15.34 2.53 -1.97
CA ARG A 45 -15.30 1.77 -0.71
C ARG A 45 -14.72 0.37 -0.91
N PHE A 46 -15.03 -0.29 -2.02
CA PHE A 46 -14.45 -1.59 -2.36
C PHE A 46 -12.93 -1.50 -2.51
N ILE A 47 -12.42 -0.56 -3.33
CA ILE A 47 -10.98 -0.38 -3.53
C ILE A 47 -10.27 -0.01 -2.23
N LYS A 48 -10.88 0.83 -1.40
CA LYS A 48 -10.35 1.20 -0.08
C LYS A 48 -10.37 0.02 0.89
N GLY A 49 -11.36 -0.87 0.82
CA GLY A 49 -11.40 -2.13 1.56
C GLY A 49 -10.28 -3.09 1.16
N VAL A 50 -9.99 -3.20 -0.15
CA VAL A 50 -8.84 -3.97 -0.65
C VAL A 50 -7.52 -3.41 -0.08
N LEU A 51 -7.37 -2.09 0.03
CA LEU A 51 -6.19 -1.47 0.65
C LEU A 51 -6.05 -1.84 2.14
N VAL A 52 -7.15 -1.92 2.89
CA VAL A 52 -7.14 -2.43 4.27
C VAL A 52 -6.66 -3.88 4.32
N ALA A 53 -7.20 -4.74 3.45
CA ALA A 53 -6.80 -6.14 3.38
C ALA A 53 -5.30 -6.31 3.06
N VAL A 54 -4.78 -5.50 2.14
CA VAL A 54 -3.35 -5.42 1.82
C VAL A 54 -2.51 -5.09 3.06
N GLY A 55 -2.90 -4.06 3.82
CA GLY A 55 -2.18 -3.69 5.04
C GLY A 55 -2.21 -4.78 6.12
N LEU A 56 -3.33 -5.50 6.27
CA LEU A 56 -3.45 -6.66 7.15
C LEU A 56 -2.57 -7.83 6.70
N ILE A 57 -2.45 -8.07 5.39
CA ILE A 57 -1.55 -9.09 4.85
C ILE A 57 -0.09 -8.73 5.19
N TYR A 58 0.31 -7.46 5.05
CA TYR A 58 1.64 -7.02 5.49
C TYR A 58 1.86 -7.28 6.98
N TRP A 59 0.91 -6.92 7.84
CA TRP A 59 0.99 -7.21 9.27
C TRP A 59 1.13 -8.70 9.58
N SER A 60 0.37 -9.55 8.87
CA SER A 60 0.47 -11.01 9.01
C SER A 60 1.82 -11.58 8.57
N ALA A 61 2.57 -10.85 7.73
CA ALA A 61 3.85 -11.26 7.21
C ALA A 61 5.04 -10.84 8.11
N ILE A 62 4.85 -9.86 9.01
CA ILE A 62 5.90 -9.33 9.91
C ILE A 62 6.59 -10.41 10.76
N PRO A 63 5.89 -11.39 11.38
CA PRO A 63 6.56 -12.37 12.25
C PRO A 63 7.58 -13.25 11.49
N GLN A 64 7.35 -13.47 10.19
CA GLN A 64 8.10 -14.41 9.34
C GLN A 64 8.45 -13.78 7.98
N ILE A 65 8.98 -12.55 7.98
CA ILE A 65 9.22 -11.77 6.74
C ILE A 65 10.05 -12.53 5.69
N GLU A 66 11.03 -13.33 6.13
CA GLU A 66 11.93 -14.09 5.25
C GLU A 66 11.21 -15.25 4.55
N LYS A 67 10.35 -15.97 5.27
CA LYS A 67 9.59 -17.10 4.73
C LYS A 67 8.38 -16.66 3.89
N ARG A 68 7.94 -15.41 4.05
CA ARG A 68 6.75 -14.85 3.40
C ARG A 68 7.07 -13.81 2.32
N PHE A 69 8.31 -13.84 1.81
CA PHE A 69 8.76 -12.95 0.74
C PHE A 69 7.81 -12.95 -0.47
N GLU A 70 7.32 -14.11 -0.88
CA GLU A 70 6.39 -14.24 -2.01
C GLU A 70 5.07 -13.49 -1.76
N ARG A 71 4.47 -13.62 -0.56
CA ARG A 71 3.24 -12.89 -0.21
C ARG A 71 3.45 -11.38 -0.21
N ILE A 72 4.57 -10.92 0.35
CA ILE A 72 4.94 -9.49 0.37
C ILE A 72 5.13 -8.99 -1.07
N SER A 73 5.73 -9.80 -1.93
CA SER A 73 5.93 -9.49 -3.36
C SER A 73 4.60 -9.30 -4.08
N ILE A 74 3.67 -10.24 -3.94
CA ILE A 74 2.34 -10.18 -4.57
C ILE A 74 1.61 -8.88 -4.16
N VAL A 75 1.60 -8.58 -2.87
CA VAL A 75 0.95 -7.37 -2.35
C VAL A 75 1.63 -6.10 -2.87
N THR A 76 2.96 -6.08 -2.92
CA THR A 76 3.72 -4.97 -3.51
C THR A 76 3.35 -4.76 -4.98
N PHE A 77 3.25 -5.83 -5.78
CA PHE A 77 2.83 -5.70 -7.17
C PHE A 77 1.41 -5.13 -7.29
N ILE A 78 0.46 -5.60 -6.49
CA ILE A 78 -0.91 -5.07 -6.47
C ILE A 78 -0.90 -3.56 -6.20
N LEU A 79 -0.12 -3.10 -5.22
CA LEU A 79 0.01 -1.68 -4.91
C LEU A 79 0.67 -0.87 -6.02
N VAL A 80 1.74 -1.39 -6.64
CA VAL A 80 2.44 -0.71 -7.74
C VAL A 80 1.54 -0.58 -8.96
N PHE A 81 0.82 -1.63 -9.35
CA PHE A 81 -0.14 -1.56 -10.46
C PHE A 81 -1.30 -0.61 -10.15
N GLY A 82 -1.81 -0.61 -8.91
CA GLY A 82 -2.81 0.35 -8.45
C GLY A 82 -2.32 1.80 -8.49
N ALA A 83 -1.09 2.05 -8.06
CA ALA A 83 -0.45 3.36 -8.10
C ALA A 83 -0.18 3.82 -9.54
N ALA A 84 0.21 2.91 -10.43
CA ALA A 84 0.39 3.21 -11.86
C ALA A 84 -0.94 3.65 -12.51
N ALA A 85 -2.05 2.96 -12.20
CA ALA A 85 -3.38 3.37 -12.66
C ALA A 85 -3.76 4.76 -12.13
N ARG A 86 -3.42 5.09 -10.88
CA ARG A 86 -3.59 6.44 -10.32
C ARG A 86 -2.70 7.49 -10.99
N LEU A 87 -1.46 7.15 -11.34
CA LEU A 87 -0.55 8.06 -12.04
C LEU A 87 -1.09 8.41 -13.43
N LEU A 88 -1.66 7.43 -14.15
CA LEU A 88 -2.34 7.68 -15.43
C LEU A 88 -3.52 8.65 -15.29
N ALA A 89 -4.33 8.49 -14.23
CA ALA A 89 -5.42 9.42 -13.94
C ALA A 89 -4.91 10.84 -13.66
N LEU A 90 -3.78 10.95 -12.94
CA LEU A 90 -3.13 12.24 -12.64
C LEU A 90 -2.70 12.99 -13.89
N LEU A 91 -2.01 12.29 -14.79
CA LEU A 91 -1.55 12.84 -16.06
C LEU A 91 -2.71 13.29 -16.94
N SER A 92 -3.90 12.73 -16.74
CA SER A 92 -5.09 12.99 -17.56
C SER A 92 -6.00 14.10 -17.01
N HIS A 93 -6.06 14.31 -15.69
CA HIS A 93 -7.09 15.15 -15.04
C HIS A 93 -6.56 16.30 -14.16
N GLY A 94 -5.23 16.45 -13.98
CA GLY A 94 -4.63 17.62 -13.31
C GLY A 94 -4.16 17.41 -11.86
N PHE A 95 -3.86 18.52 -11.17
CA PHE A 95 -3.13 18.53 -9.88
C PHE A 95 -3.88 17.79 -8.76
N PRO A 96 -3.24 16.80 -8.11
CA PRO A 96 -3.86 16.00 -7.06
C PRO A 96 -4.01 16.75 -5.75
N THR A 97 -4.96 16.31 -4.93
CA THR A 97 -4.92 16.59 -3.48
C THR A 97 -3.65 16.03 -2.87
N VAL A 98 -3.12 16.72 -1.86
CA VAL A 98 -1.88 16.34 -1.14
C VAL A 98 -1.93 14.88 -0.65
N GLY A 99 -3.09 14.42 -0.19
CA GLY A 99 -3.29 13.03 0.25
C GLY A 99 -3.07 11.99 -0.87
N LEU A 100 -3.46 12.30 -2.11
CA LEU A 100 -3.23 11.41 -3.25
C LEU A 100 -1.74 11.36 -3.60
N LEU A 101 -1.03 12.50 -3.55
CA LEU A 101 0.42 12.58 -3.75
C LEU A 101 1.20 11.74 -2.73
N ILE A 102 0.88 11.87 -1.45
CA ILE A 102 1.52 11.09 -0.37
C ILE A 102 1.28 9.59 -0.59
N SER A 103 0.05 9.19 -0.91
CA SER A 103 -0.28 7.78 -1.17
C SER A 103 0.46 7.26 -2.40
N LEU A 104 0.61 8.08 -3.45
CA LEU A 104 1.31 7.71 -4.67
C LEU A 104 2.81 7.49 -4.42
N ILE A 105 3.46 8.40 -3.66
CA ILE A 105 4.87 8.26 -3.28
C ILE A 105 5.05 7.03 -2.39
N GLY A 106 4.13 6.80 -1.44
CA GLY A 106 4.14 5.62 -0.57
C GLY A 106 4.08 4.32 -1.37
N GLU A 107 3.10 4.20 -2.27
CA GLU A 107 2.86 2.98 -3.04
C GLU A 107 3.93 2.76 -4.14
N LEU A 108 4.42 3.82 -4.79
CA LEU A 108 5.32 3.72 -5.95
C LEU A 108 6.80 3.79 -5.60
N VAL A 109 7.17 4.35 -4.44
CA VAL A 109 8.57 4.49 -4.01
C VAL A 109 8.83 3.67 -2.76
N VAL A 110 8.08 3.92 -1.69
CA VAL A 110 8.38 3.33 -0.37
C VAL A 110 8.17 1.82 -0.37
N VAL A 111 7.04 1.35 -0.88
CA VAL A 111 6.71 -0.09 -0.96
C VAL A 111 7.73 -0.88 -1.80
N PRO A 112 8.07 -0.49 -3.05
CA PRO A 112 9.08 -1.20 -3.82
C PRO A 112 10.49 -1.09 -3.23
N MET A 113 10.84 0.03 -2.58
CA MET A 113 12.14 0.15 -1.90
C MET A 113 12.26 -0.81 -0.71
N ILE A 114 11.20 -0.96 0.09
CA ILE A 114 11.14 -1.96 1.17
C ILE A 114 11.23 -3.38 0.60
N TRP A 115 10.55 -3.64 -0.53
CA TRP A 115 10.61 -4.94 -1.20
C TRP A 115 12.02 -5.27 -1.70
N LEU A 116 12.73 -4.32 -2.31
CA LEU A 116 14.12 -4.49 -2.73
C LEU A 116 15.05 -4.74 -1.55
N TRP A 117 14.84 -4.03 -0.43
CA TRP A 117 15.61 -4.23 0.80
C TRP A 117 15.37 -5.63 1.38
N LEU A 118 14.11 -6.09 1.40
CA LEU A 118 13.78 -7.46 1.82
C LEU A 118 14.42 -8.51 0.91
N ARG A 119 14.41 -8.30 -0.42
CA ARG A 119 15.08 -9.18 -1.39
C ARG A 119 16.59 -9.26 -1.14
N HIS A 120 17.22 -8.14 -0.84
CA HIS A 120 18.64 -8.10 -0.47
C HIS A 120 18.92 -8.87 0.83
N LEU A 121 18.08 -8.70 1.86
CA LEU A 121 18.23 -9.41 3.12
C LEU A 121 18.11 -10.93 2.93
N VAL A 122 17.08 -11.40 2.21
CA VAL A 122 16.87 -12.83 1.93
C VAL A 122 18.03 -13.41 1.12
N ARG A 123 18.55 -12.68 0.13
CA ARG A 123 19.73 -13.12 -0.65
C ARG A 123 20.99 -13.25 0.20
N ARG A 124 21.23 -12.35 1.16
CA ARG A 124 22.39 -12.43 2.06
C ARG A 124 22.25 -13.56 3.08
N GLY A 125 21.04 -13.77 3.60
CA GLY A 125 20.74 -14.87 4.54
C GLY A 125 20.80 -16.27 3.91
N ALA A 126 20.67 -16.37 2.58
CA ALA A 126 20.82 -17.63 1.84
C ALA A 126 22.28 -17.97 1.45
N VAL A 127 23.23 -17.04 1.68
CA VAL A 127 24.66 -17.19 1.39
C VAL A 127 25.48 -17.42 2.66
N ALA A 128 24.85 -17.40 3.84
CA ALA A 128 25.44 -17.70 5.15
C ALA A 128 25.06 -19.12 5.59
#